data_AF-A0A2T6CXG4-F1
#
_entry.id   AF-A0A2T6CXG4-F1
#
_cell.length_a   1.000
_cell.length_b   1.000
_cell.length_c   1.000
_cell.angle_alpha   90.00
_cell.angle_beta   90.00
_cell.angle_gamma   90.00
#
_symmetry.space_group_name_H-M   'P 1'
#
loop_
_entity.id
_entity.type
_entity.pdbx_description
1 polymer ?
#
loop_
_entity_poly.entity_id
_entity_poly.type
_entity_poly.pdbx_seq_one_letter_code
_entity_poly.pdbx_strand_id
1 'polypeptide(L)' 'MKLDLRLPIGILFLALGGLLAGYGALTFGSEMYKRSLNINVNFWWGLLLMLFGGLMLVPALLKAKGDDKSTRPPEAD' A
#
# COMPACT_ATOMS: atom_id res chain seq x y z
N MET A 1 -16.60 17.87 -6.12
CA MET A 1 -15.40 17.50 -5.33
C MET A 1 -14.66 16.43 -6.13
N LYS A 2 -13.43 16.68 -6.60
CA LYS A 2 -12.61 15.65 -7.26
C LYS A 2 -12.12 14.71 -6.16
N LEU A 3 -12.82 13.60 -5.96
CA LEU A 3 -12.35 12.54 -5.06
C LEU A 3 -11.02 12.04 -5.62
N ASP A 4 -9.92 12.26 -4.91
CA ASP A 4 -8.60 11.83 -5.33
C ASP A 4 -8.55 10.30 -5.18
N LEU A 5 -8.92 9.59 -6.25
CA LEU A 5 -9.05 8.13 -6.29
C LEU A 5 -7.78 7.39 -5.84
N ARG A 6 -6.63 8.08 -5.89
CA ARG A 6 -5.34 7.55 -5.46
C ARG A 6 -5.34 7.04 -4.03
N LEU A 7 -5.99 7.77 -3.13
CA LEU A 7 -5.99 7.48 -1.70
C LEU A 7 -6.80 6.21 -1.37
N PRO A 8 -8.09 6.09 -1.74
CA PRO A 8 -8.85 4.86 -1.48
C PRO A 8 -8.27 3.65 -2.22
N ILE A 9 -7.83 3.82 -3.46
CA ILE A 9 -7.25 2.72 -4.25
C ILE A 9 -5.94 2.23 -3.62
N GLY A 10 -5.03 3.14 -3.24
CA GLY A 10 -3.76 2.77 -2.61
C GLY A 10 -3.94 2.06 -1.26
N ILE A 11 -4.90 2.50 -0.43
CA ILE A 11 -5.23 1.83 0.83
C ILE A 11 -5.76 0.42 0.58
N LEU A 12 -6.64 0.23 -0.40
CA LEU A 12 -7.18 -1.09 -0.74
C LEU A 12 -6.07 -2.05 -1.18
N PHE A 13 -5.14 -1.59 -2.03
CA PHE A 13 -4.01 -2.40 -2.46
C PHE A 13 -3.06 -2.77 -1.30
N LEU A 14 -2.79 -1.85 -0.38
CA LEU A 14 -2.01 -2.16 0.82
C LEU A 14 -2.72 -3.16 1.74
N ALA A 15 -4.03 -2.99 1.97
CA ALA A 15 -4.80 -3.88 2.84
C ALA A 15 -4.88 -5.29 2.26
N LEU A 16 -5.25 -5.41 0.98
CA LEU A 16 -5.34 -6.70 0.29
C LEU A 16 -3.96 -7.35 0.13
N GLY A 17 -2.95 -6.57 -0.23
CA GLY A 17 -1.57 -7.04 -0.35
C GLY A 17 -1.01 -7.52 0.98
N GLY A 18 -1.28 -6.81 2.07
CA GLY A 18 -0.89 -7.20 3.42
C GLY A 18 -1.60 -8.47 3.89
N LEU A 19 -2.90 -8.59 3.63
CA LEU A 19 -3.65 -9.81 3.94
C LEU A 19 -3.11 -11.02 3.16
N LEU A 20 -2.85 -10.85 1.86
CA LEU A 20 -2.35 -11.92 1.00
C LEU A 20 -0.91 -12.31 1.33
N ALA A 21 -0.04 -11.33 1.61
CA ALA A 21 1.32 -11.57 2.07
C ALA A 21 1.34 -12.25 3.44
N GLY A 22 0.49 -11.81 4.38
CA GLY A 22 0.33 -12.45 5.69
C GLY A 22 -0.15 -13.90 5.56
N TYR A 23 -1.15 -14.15 4.72
CA TYR A 23 -1.60 -15.51 4.43
C TYR A 23 -0.50 -16.36 3.80
N GLY A 24 0.24 -15.81 2.83
CA GLY A 24 1.40 -16.46 2.23
C GLY A 24 2.46 -16.81 3.27
N ALA A 25 2.79 -15.89 4.19
CA ALA A 25 3.75 -16.12 5.26
C ALA A 25 3.31 -17.23 6.22
N LEU A 26 2.02 -17.25 6.61
CA LEU A 26 1.46 -18.29 7.50
C LEU A 26 1.40 -19.67 6.85
N THR A 27 1.28 -19.74 5.52
CA THR A 27 1.15 -20.99 4.77
C THR A 27 2.46 -21.48 4.18
N PHE A 28 3.59 -20.85 4.53
CA PHE A 28 4.90 -21.14 3.95
C PHE A 28 5.26 -22.64 4.08
N GLY A 29 5.61 -23.27 2.96
CA GLY A 29 5.91 -24.72 2.91
C GLY A 29 4.70 -25.65 2.87
N SER A 30 3.47 -25.13 2.80
CA SER A 30 2.29 -25.99 2.65
C SER A 30 2.27 -26.71 1.31
N GLU A 31 1.62 -27.88 1.31
CA GLU A 31 1.51 -28.75 0.13
C GLU A 31 0.76 -28.11 -1.04
N MET A 32 -0.02 -27.05 -0.78
CA MET A 32 -0.74 -26.30 -1.81
C MET A 32 0.20 -25.73 -2.88
N TYR A 33 1.43 -25.37 -2.49
CA TYR A 33 2.40 -24.75 -3.39
C TYR A 33 3.08 -25.75 -4.33
N LYS A 34 2.86 -27.06 -4.18
CA LYS A 34 3.36 -28.06 -5.15
C LYS A 34 2.82 -27.81 -6.56
N ARG A 35 1.59 -27.32 -6.69
CA ARG A 35 1.00 -26.90 -7.98
C ARG A 35 1.67 -25.65 -8.57
N SER A 36 2.41 -24.92 -7.75
CA SER A 36 3.10 -23.68 -8.06
C SER A 36 4.62 -23.86 -8.13
N LEU A 37 5.13 -25.08 -8.35
CA LEU A 37 6.57 -25.40 -8.31
C LEU A 37 7.22 -25.09 -6.93
N ASN A 38 6.48 -25.24 -5.84
CA ASN A 38 6.85 -24.85 -4.47
C ASN A 38 7.10 -23.34 -4.29
N ILE A 39 6.62 -22.52 -5.20
CA ILE A 39 6.68 -21.06 -5.07
C ILE A 39 5.49 -20.58 -4.25
N ASN A 40 5.76 -19.76 -3.23
CA ASN A 40 4.73 -19.12 -2.43
C ASN A 40 4.11 -17.93 -3.19
N VAL A 41 3.23 -18.23 -4.12
CA VAL A 41 2.58 -17.25 -5.02
C VAL A 41 1.82 -16.19 -4.22
N ASN A 42 1.16 -16.58 -3.13
CA ASN A 42 0.41 -15.66 -2.27
C ASN A 42 1.34 -14.59 -1.66
N PHE A 43 2.48 -15.00 -1.13
CA PHE A 43 3.43 -14.07 -0.54
C PHE A 43 3.98 -13.07 -1.57
N TRP A 44 4.45 -13.56 -2.72
CA TRP A 44 5.04 -12.72 -3.77
C TRP A 44 4.03 -11.76 -4.40
N TRP A 45 2.82 -12.21 -4.70
CA TRP A 45 1.78 -11.33 -5.20
C TRP A 45 1.30 -10.33 -4.15
N GLY A 46 1.24 -10.74 -2.88
CA GLY A 46 0.96 -9.83 -1.76
C GLY A 46 1.98 -8.70 -1.68
N LEU A 47 3.28 -9.02 -1.79
CA LEU A 47 4.35 -8.01 -1.86
C LEU A 47 4.20 -7.06 -3.06
N LEU A 48 3.86 -7.60 -4.23
CA LEU A 48 3.68 -6.80 -5.45
C LEU A 48 2.50 -5.83 -5.31
N LEU A 49 1.37 -6.27 -4.75
CA LEU A 49 0.22 -5.43 -4.45
C LEU A 49 0.57 -4.34 -3.43
N MET A 50 1.32 -4.68 -2.38
CA MET A 50 1.76 -3.68 -1.40
C MET A 50 2.72 -2.65 -1.99
N LEU A 51 3.66 -3.07 -2.85
CA LEU A 51 4.54 -2.16 -3.57
C LEU A 51 3.73 -1.19 -4.43
N PHE A 52 2.75 -1.70 -5.19
CA PHE A 52 1.88 -0.87 -6.02
C PHE A 52 1.03 0.11 -5.20
N GLY A 53 0.38 -0.35 -4.14
CA GLY A 53 -0.42 0.49 -3.23
C GLY A 53 0.43 1.56 -2.53
N GLY A 54 1.63 1.20 -2.10
CA GLY A 54 2.62 2.11 -1.53
C GLY A 54 3.04 3.19 -2.51
N LEU A 55 3.38 2.83 -3.75
CA LEU A 55 3.73 3.80 -4.80
C LEU A 55 2.60 4.79 -5.10
N MET A 56 1.34 4.38 -5.01
CA MET A 56 0.20 5.29 -5.15
C MET A 56 0.03 6.24 -3.95
N LEU A 57 0.34 5.78 -2.74
CA LEU A 57 0.16 6.54 -1.50
C LEU A 57 1.31 7.49 -1.18
N VAL A 58 2.56 7.14 -1.52
CA VAL A 58 3.75 7.97 -1.28
C VAL A 58 3.56 9.44 -1.71
N PRO A 59 3.17 9.75 -2.97
CA PRO A 59 2.97 11.13 -3.39
C PRO A 59 1.77 11.81 -2.72
N ALA A 60 0.72 11.06 -2.36
CA ALA A 60 -0.43 11.60 -1.65
C ALA A 60 -0.07 12.02 -0.22
N LEU A 61 0.72 11.20 0.48
CA LEU A 61 1.20 11.46 1.84
C LEU A 61 2.24 12.58 1.87
N LEU A 62 3.13 12.65 0.88
CA LEU A 62 4.12 13.73 0.75
C LEU A 62 3.46 15.09 0.51
N LYS A 63 2.35 15.13 -0.25
CA LYS A 63 1.60 16.37 -0.51
C LYS A 63 0.84 16.88 0.72
N ALA A 64 0.22 15.99 1.49
CA ALA A 64 -0.48 16.35 2.73
C ALA A 64 0.44 17.03 3.76
N LYS A 65 1.75 16.71 3.75
CA LYS A 65 2.75 17.30 4.65
C LYS A 65 3.25 18.70 4.20
N GLY A 66 2.97 19.10 2.96
CA GLY A 66 3.34 20.42 2.42
C GLY A 66 2.31 21.50 2.74
N ASP A 67 1.02 21.17 2.72
CA ASP A 67 -0.08 22.12 2.94
C ASP A 67 -0.13 22.64 4.41
N ASP A 68 0.32 21.84 5.37
CA ASP A 68 0.41 22.17 6.80
C ASP A 68 1.39 23.32 7.13
N LYS A 69 2.37 23.60 6.25
CA LYS A 69 3.37 24.66 6.49
C LYS A 69 2.96 26.04 5.98
N SER A 70 1.84 26.17 5.27
CA SER A 70 1.42 27.44 4.64
C SER A 70 0.55 28.34 5.53
N THR A 71 0.18 27.90 6.74
CA THR A 71 -0.62 28.71 7.68
C THR A 71 0.29 29.35 8.74
N ARG A 72 1.18 30.25 8.32
CA ARG A 72 1.70 31.26 9.26
C ARG A 72 0.86 32.52 9.04
N PRO A 73 0.18 33.05 10.07
CA PRO A 73 -0.44 34.36 9.97
C PRO A 73 0.63 35.39 9.56
N PRO A 74 0.29 36.41 8.76
CA PRO A 74 1.18 37.56 8.62
C PRO A 74 1.41 38.13 10.03
N GLU A 75 2.67 38.30 10.42
CA GLU A 75 3.00 39.16 11.55
C GLU A 75 2.34 40.51 11.29
N ALA A 76 1.48 40.91 12.23
CA ALA A 76 0.82 42.20 12.21
C ALA A 76 1.83 43.23 12.74
N ASP A 77 2.53 43.89 11.83
CA ASP A 77 3.35 45.08 12.08
C ASP A 77 2.53 46.36 11.83
#